data_AF-A0A2M9W6Z5-F1
#
_entry.id   AF-A0A2M9W6Z5-F1
#
_cell.length_a   1.000
_cell.length_b   1.000
_cell.length_c   1.000
_cell.angle_alpha   90.00
_cell.angle_beta   90.00
_cell.angle_gamma   90.00
#
_symmetry.space_group_name_H-M   'P 1'
#
loop_
_entity.id
_entity.type
_entity.pdbx_description
1 polymer ?
#
loop_
_entity_poly.entity_id
_entity_poly.type
_entity_poly.pdbx_seq_one_letter_code
_entity_poly.pdbx_strand_id
1 'polypeptide(L)'
;MNHQLDEQLQTELDRINGAEKRNDRPYFDISFIKNYPGLFSLMWILFALTMTLLMYSDSFGTIEYVVCILIFAVCNFFFFFHVNPSYRAKDIDKGAWKNCYTGDWYMEVHVREGFIDSLMDGNVLTDSEKNRLAEMRAKKGYLYFADIYRLRH
;
A
#
# COMPACT_ATOMS: atom_id res chain seq x y z
N MET A 1 -27.05 6.02 10.55
CA MET A 1 -26.64 4.69 11.05
C MET A 1 -25.33 4.21 10.45
N ASN A 2 -25.09 4.33 9.13
CA ASN A 2 -23.79 3.95 8.53
C ASN A 2 -22.60 4.73 9.10
N HIS A 3 -22.78 6.02 9.35
CA HIS A 3 -21.73 6.91 9.88
C HIS A 3 -21.09 6.44 11.20
N GLN A 4 -21.86 5.81 12.10
CA GLN A 4 -21.33 5.34 13.39
C GLN A 4 -20.42 4.10 13.23
N LEU A 5 -20.75 3.20 12.30
CA LEU A 5 -19.87 2.07 12.00
C LEU A 5 -18.60 2.56 11.29
N ASP A 6 -18.75 3.47 10.34
CA ASP A 6 -17.61 4.05 9.60
C ASP A 6 -16.65 4.79 10.54
N GLU A 7 -17.16 5.50 11.55
CA GLU A 7 -16.35 6.16 12.59
C GLU A 7 -15.58 5.16 13.47
N GLN A 8 -16.21 4.05 13.86
CA GLN A 8 -15.51 3.00 14.62
C GLN A 8 -14.46 2.29 13.77
N LEU A 9 -14.77 1.99 12.51
CA LEU A 9 -13.81 1.43 11.56
C LEU A 9 -12.65 2.39 11.33
N GLN A 10 -12.92 3.69 11.15
CA GLN A 10 -11.89 4.70 10.99
C GLN A 10 -11.01 4.80 12.23
N THR A 11 -11.57 4.71 13.43
CA THR A 11 -10.80 4.75 14.69
C THR A 11 -9.82 3.58 14.77
N GLU A 12 -10.26 2.38 14.41
CA GLU A 12 -9.37 1.21 14.41
C GLU A 12 -8.34 1.27 13.27
N LEU A 13 -8.72 1.80 12.09
CA LEU A 13 -7.77 2.06 11.01
C LEU A 13 -6.73 3.14 11.39
N ASP A 14 -7.12 4.18 12.11
CA ASP A 14 -6.21 5.24 12.59
C ASP A 14 -5.21 4.69 13.59
N ARG A 15 -5.62 3.73 14.42
CA ARG A 15 -4.73 2.98 15.30
C ARG A 15 -3.67 2.21 14.48
N ILE A 16 -4.08 1.54 13.40
CA ILE A 16 -3.17 0.82 12.49
C ILE A 16 -2.25 1.81 11.77
N ASN A 17 -2.79 2.90 11.25
CA ASN A 17 -2.03 3.97 10.59
C ASN A 17 -0.94 4.53 11.53
N GLY A 18 -1.27 4.74 12.80
CA GLY A 18 -0.31 5.17 13.82
C GLY A 18 0.77 4.13 14.11
N ALA A 19 0.39 2.86 14.25
CA ALA A 19 1.32 1.76 14.52
C ALA A 19 2.30 1.51 13.36
N GLU A 20 1.80 1.54 12.12
CA GLU A 20 2.58 1.32 10.90
C GLU A 20 3.19 2.61 10.31
N LYS A 21 2.97 3.76 10.96
CA LYS A 21 3.42 5.09 10.50
C LYS A 21 2.96 5.43 9.07
N ARG A 22 1.74 5.03 8.70
CA ARG A 22 1.11 5.34 7.42
C ARG A 22 0.62 6.79 7.44
N ASN A 23 1.39 7.70 6.85
CA ASN A 23 1.14 9.15 6.95
C ASN A 23 1.08 9.87 5.60
N ASP A 24 0.96 9.14 4.48
CA ASP A 24 0.87 9.68 3.12
C ASP A 24 2.06 10.55 2.69
N ARG A 25 3.16 10.56 3.45
CA ARG A 25 4.35 11.35 3.12
C ARG A 25 5.34 10.52 2.33
N PRO A 26 6.00 11.12 1.33
CA PRO A 26 7.16 10.49 0.69
C PRO A 26 8.33 10.49 1.67
N TYR A 27 8.93 9.32 1.83
CA TYR A 27 10.15 9.13 2.61
C TYR A 27 11.30 8.78 1.69
N PHE A 28 12.47 9.29 2.03
CA PHE A 28 13.71 8.82 1.43
C PHE A 28 14.08 7.47 2.04
N ASP A 29 14.06 6.41 1.24
CA ASP A 29 14.32 5.05 1.66
C ASP A 29 15.42 4.40 0.81
N ILE A 30 16.41 3.82 1.49
CA ILE A 30 17.53 3.09 0.89
C ILE A 30 17.28 1.57 0.97
N SER A 31 16.11 1.16 1.47
CA SER A 31 15.71 -0.25 1.59
C SER A 31 15.84 -1.01 0.28
N PHE A 32 15.59 -0.38 -0.87
CA PHE A 32 15.75 -1.01 -2.18
C PHE A 32 17.17 -1.56 -2.40
N ILE A 33 18.20 -0.77 -2.09
CA ILE A 33 19.61 -1.19 -2.23
C ILE A 33 19.93 -2.30 -1.22
N LYS A 34 19.40 -2.22 0.00
CA LYS A 34 19.65 -3.20 1.06
C LYS A 34 18.97 -4.54 0.80
N ASN A 35 17.72 -4.51 0.34
CA ASN A 35 16.89 -5.70 0.14
C ASN A 35 17.17 -6.36 -1.21
N TYR A 36 17.55 -5.58 -2.23
CA TYR A 36 17.79 -6.08 -3.59
C TYR A 36 19.16 -5.63 -4.15
N PRO A 37 20.28 -5.93 -3.46
CA PRO A 37 21.60 -5.46 -3.87
C PRO A 37 22.02 -6.02 -5.24
N GLY A 38 21.62 -7.25 -5.57
CA GLY A 38 21.89 -7.87 -6.87
C GLY A 38 21.16 -7.17 -8.02
N LEU A 39 19.88 -6.84 -7.83
CA LEU A 39 19.07 -6.14 -8.84
C LEU A 39 19.61 -4.73 -9.08
N PHE A 40 19.94 -4.01 -8.00
CA PHE A 40 20.54 -2.68 -8.09
C PHE A 40 21.90 -2.72 -8.82
N SER A 41 22.76 -3.69 -8.48
CA SER A 41 24.06 -3.85 -9.14
C SER A 41 23.92 -4.18 -10.63
N LEU A 42 22.98 -5.08 -10.97
CA LEU A 42 22.70 -5.45 -12.35
C LEU A 42 22.23 -4.24 -13.18
N MET A 43 21.41 -3.38 -12.60
CA MET A 43 20.92 -2.17 -13.26
C MET A 43 22.06 -1.21 -13.63
N TRP A 44 23.04 -1.02 -12.74
CA TRP A 44 24.23 -0.21 -13.02
C TRP A 44 25.16 -0.83 -14.06
N ILE A 45 25.34 -2.16 -14.02
CA ILE A 45 26.12 -2.89 -15.03
C ILE A 45 25.48 -2.74 -16.41
N LEU A 46 24.16 -2.96 -16.52
CA LEU A 46 23.43 -2.80 -17.77
C LEU A 46 23.48 -1.36 -18.28
N PHE A 47 23.33 -0.37 -17.40
CA PHE A 47 23.47 1.03 -17.79
C PHE A 47 24.87 1.36 -18.33
N ALA A 48 25.93 0.86 -17.68
CA ALA A 48 27.30 1.05 -18.16
C ALA A 48 27.52 0.39 -19.54
N LEU A 49 26.95 -0.79 -19.77
CA LEU A 49 26.97 -1.46 -21.07
C LEU A 49 26.23 -0.63 -22.13
N THR A 50 25.04 -0.12 -21.81
CA THR A 50 24.26 0.75 -22.70
C THR A 50 25.04 2.02 -23.05
N MET A 51 25.66 2.68 -22.07
CA MET A 51 26.51 3.85 -22.29
C MET A 51 27.71 3.54 -23.18
N THR A 52 28.37 2.41 -22.96
CA THR A 52 29.51 1.97 -23.79
C THR A 52 29.08 1.76 -25.24
N LEU A 53 27.91 1.14 -25.47
CA LEU A 53 27.38 0.90 -26.81
C LEU A 53 26.96 2.20 -27.51
N LEU A 54 26.36 3.12 -26.77
CA LEU A 54 26.02 4.47 -27.24
C LEU A 54 27.26 5.26 -27.66
N MET A 55 28.35 5.18 -26.90
CA MET A 55 29.62 5.83 -27.22
C MET A 55 30.38 5.17 -28.39
N TYR A 56 30.17 3.87 -28.60
CA TYR A 56 30.76 3.15 -29.73
C TYR A 56 30.07 3.47 -31.06
N SER A 57 28.79 3.86 -31.02
CA SER A 57 28.00 4.11 -32.22
C SER A 57 28.17 5.55 -32.71
N ASP A 58 28.52 5.70 -33.99
CA ASP A 58 28.59 7.00 -34.67
C ASP A 58 27.21 7.69 -34.86
N SER A 59 26.12 6.98 -34.55
CA SER A 59 24.75 7.46 -34.74
C SER A 59 24.26 8.38 -33.62
N PHE A 60 24.93 8.40 -32.46
CA PHE A 60 24.49 9.15 -31.28
C PHE A 60 25.50 10.23 -30.92
N GLY A 61 25.02 11.42 -30.58
CA GLY A 61 25.84 12.55 -30.20
C GLY A 61 25.86 12.81 -28.69
N THR A 62 26.44 13.95 -28.33
CA THR A 62 26.59 14.36 -26.92
C THR A 62 25.25 14.57 -26.21
N ILE A 63 24.21 14.99 -26.92
CA ILE A 63 22.90 15.29 -26.32
C ILE A 63 22.24 13.98 -25.84
N GLU A 64 22.32 12.94 -26.64
CA GLU A 64 21.71 11.64 -26.37
C GLU A 64 22.34 11.00 -25.13
N TYR A 65 23.66 11.12 -24.96
CA TYR A 65 24.35 10.69 -23.74
C TYR A 65 23.86 11.41 -22.49
N VAL A 66 23.73 12.75 -22.57
CA VAL A 66 23.24 13.57 -21.46
C VAL A 66 21.80 13.21 -21.12
N VAL A 67 20.94 13.01 -22.12
CA VAL A 67 19.55 12.61 -21.92
C VAL A 67 19.46 11.22 -21.29
N CYS A 68 20.25 10.25 -21.75
CA CYS A 68 20.30 8.91 -21.15
C CYS A 68 20.73 8.95 -19.68
N ILE A 69 21.76 9.73 -19.34
CA ILE A 69 22.21 9.91 -17.95
C ILE A 69 21.12 10.58 -17.11
N LEU A 70 20.47 11.62 -17.64
CA LEU A 70 19.38 12.31 -16.94
C LEU A 70 18.20 11.38 -16.65
N ILE A 71 17.75 10.62 -17.65
CA ILE A 71 16.65 9.65 -17.48
C ILE A 71 17.05 8.61 -16.45
N PHE A 72 18.25 8.04 -16.56
CA PHE A 72 18.72 7.05 -15.60
C PHE A 72 18.78 7.62 -14.19
N ALA A 73 19.32 8.84 -14.01
CA ALA A 73 19.40 9.51 -12.72
C ALA A 73 18.01 9.80 -12.14
N VAL A 74 17.06 10.29 -12.95
CA VAL A 74 15.68 10.56 -12.51
C VAL A 74 14.98 9.27 -12.12
N CYS A 75 15.03 8.23 -12.95
CA CYS A 75 14.42 6.93 -12.65
C CYS A 75 15.05 6.29 -11.40
N ASN A 76 16.38 6.39 -11.24
CA ASN A 76 17.05 5.92 -10.03
C ASN A 76 16.64 6.71 -8.80
N PHE A 77 16.53 8.03 -8.92
CA PHE A 77 16.09 8.91 -7.84
C PHE A 77 14.71 8.51 -7.32
N PHE A 78 13.78 8.15 -8.21
CA PHE A 78 12.45 7.68 -7.82
C PHE A 78 12.45 6.38 -7.02
N PHE A 79 13.42 5.47 -7.21
CA PHE A 79 13.51 4.25 -6.37
C PHE A 79 13.77 4.55 -4.89
N PHE A 80 14.29 5.74 -4.58
CA PHE A 80 14.52 6.14 -3.19
C PHE A 80 13.29 6.77 -2.54
N PHE A 81 12.18 6.95 -3.25
CA PHE A 81 10.95 7.49 -2.66
C PHE A 81 9.96 6.38 -2.39
N HIS A 82 9.68 6.16 -1.12
CA HIS A 82 8.61 5.28 -0.68
C HIS A 82 7.49 6.11 -0.06
N VAL A 83 6.24 5.83 -0.42
CA VAL A 83 5.05 6.43 0.19
C VAL A 83 4.28 5.32 0.88
N ASN A 84 3.95 5.52 2.16
CA ASN A 84 3.08 4.61 2.90
C ASN A 84 1.69 5.26 3.09
N PRO A 85 0.71 4.97 2.22
CA PRO A 85 -0.58 5.66 2.20
C PRO A 85 -1.43 5.29 3.41
N SER A 86 -2.14 6.25 4.00
CA SER A 86 -3.02 6.00 5.15
C SER A 86 -4.28 5.23 4.75
N TYR A 87 -4.72 4.34 5.63
CA TYR A 87 -6.00 3.64 5.48
C TYR A 87 -7.17 4.55 5.88
N ARG A 88 -8.26 4.49 5.11
CA ARG A 88 -9.48 5.26 5.39
C ARG A 88 -10.71 4.40 5.15
N ALA A 89 -11.70 4.48 6.05
CA ALA A 89 -12.92 3.67 5.99
C ALA A 89 -13.71 3.88 4.69
N LYS A 90 -13.80 5.14 4.24
CA LYS A 90 -14.47 5.51 2.97
C LYS A 90 -13.85 4.92 1.71
N ASP A 91 -12.64 4.39 1.81
CA ASP A 91 -11.86 3.86 0.69
C ASP A 91 -11.83 2.31 0.72
N ILE A 92 -12.56 1.66 1.64
CA ILE A 92 -12.61 0.19 1.81
C ILE A 92 -13.13 -0.55 0.57
N ASP A 93 -14.13 -0.01 -0.12
CA ASP A 93 -14.75 -0.65 -1.29
C ASP A 93 -14.52 0.12 -2.60
N LYS A 94 -13.75 1.21 -2.54
CA LYS A 94 -13.27 1.91 -3.74
C LYS A 94 -11.96 1.26 -4.14
N GLY A 95 -11.79 1.00 -5.45
CA GLY A 95 -10.49 0.57 -5.99
C GLY A 95 -9.41 1.56 -5.56
N ALA A 96 -8.69 1.23 -4.50
CA ALA A 96 -7.81 2.15 -3.81
C ALA A 96 -6.53 2.29 -4.61
N TRP A 97 -6.57 3.12 -5.67
CA TRP A 97 -5.43 3.45 -6.53
C TRP A 97 -4.18 3.84 -5.73
N LYS A 98 -4.37 4.44 -4.56
CA LYS A 98 -3.29 4.79 -3.61
C LYS A 98 -2.58 3.57 -3.02
N ASN A 99 -3.32 2.52 -2.71
CA ASN A 99 -2.80 1.29 -2.11
C ASN A 99 -2.11 0.40 -3.17
N CYS A 100 -2.52 0.52 -4.44
CA CYS A 100 -1.86 -0.15 -5.56
C CYS A 100 -0.39 0.27 -5.74
N TYR A 101 0.00 1.50 -5.35
CA TYR A 101 1.39 1.97 -5.41
C TYR A 101 2.33 1.24 -4.44
N THR A 102 1.80 0.74 -3.31
CA THR A 102 2.60 0.07 -2.27
C THR A 102 2.57 -1.46 -2.42
N GLY A 103 1.78 -1.99 -3.37
CA GLY A 103 1.60 -3.43 -3.56
C GLY A 103 0.57 -4.07 -2.61
N ASP A 104 -0.13 -3.27 -1.79
CA ASP A 104 -1.26 -3.71 -0.97
C ASP A 104 -2.53 -3.75 -1.84
N TRP A 105 -2.58 -4.71 -2.78
CA TRP A 105 -3.64 -4.84 -3.80
C TRP A 105 -5.00 -5.25 -3.23
N TYR A 106 -5.03 -5.80 -2.01
CA TYR A 106 -6.25 -6.26 -1.37
C TYR A 106 -6.30 -5.71 0.05
N MET A 107 -7.43 -5.11 0.42
CA MET A 107 -7.74 -4.63 1.76
C MET A 107 -7.94 -5.81 2.73
N GLU A 108 -7.03 -6.78 2.73
CA GLU A 108 -6.99 -7.90 3.66
C GLU A 108 -6.30 -7.48 4.96
N VAL A 109 -6.66 -6.29 5.44
CA VAL A 109 -6.24 -5.85 6.77
C VAL A 109 -7.10 -6.63 7.75
N HIS A 110 -6.47 -7.48 8.55
CA HIS A 110 -7.15 -8.23 9.58
C HIS A 110 -7.64 -7.29 10.68
N VAL A 111 -8.91 -7.48 11.04
CA VAL A 111 -9.51 -6.79 12.17
C VAL A 111 -9.08 -7.52 13.44
N ARG A 112 -8.71 -6.76 14.47
CA ARG A 112 -8.36 -7.34 15.77
C ARG A 112 -9.59 -7.99 16.41
N GLU A 113 -9.42 -9.17 16.98
CA GLU A 113 -10.48 -9.90 17.72
C GLU A 113 -11.17 -9.03 18.78
N GLY A 114 -10.41 -8.26 19.58
CA GLY A 114 -11.00 -7.38 20.59
C GLY A 114 -11.86 -6.24 20.02
N PHE A 115 -11.64 -5.81 18.78
CA PHE A 115 -12.54 -4.85 18.11
C PHE A 115 -13.81 -5.54 17.61
N ILE A 116 -13.71 -6.78 17.13
CA ILE A 116 -14.86 -7.60 16.75
C ILE A 116 -15.75 -7.85 17.97
N ASP A 117 -15.16 -8.21 19.11
CA ASP A 117 -15.90 -8.44 20.35
C ASP A 117 -16.59 -7.13 20.82
N SER A 118 -15.88 -5.98 20.74
CA SER A 118 -16.49 -4.68 21.01
C SER A 118 -17.65 -4.32 20.08
N LEU A 119 -17.62 -4.76 18.82
CA LEU A 119 -18.73 -4.56 17.87
C LEU A 119 -19.92 -5.47 18.19
N MET A 120 -19.66 -6.69 18.66
CA MET A 120 -20.69 -7.66 19.06
C MET A 120 -21.38 -7.24 20.37
N ASP A 121 -20.63 -6.70 21.33
CA ASP A 121 -21.16 -6.21 22.61
C ASP A 121 -21.82 -4.82 22.50
N GLY A 122 -21.40 -4.03 21.51
CA GLY A 122 -21.92 -2.69 21.28
C GLY A 122 -23.33 -2.65 20.65
N ASN A 123 -23.97 -1.49 20.70
CA ASN A 123 -25.25 -1.22 20.02
C ASN A 123 -25.08 -0.66 18.59
N VAL A 124 -23.84 -0.69 18.07
CA VAL A 124 -23.56 -0.15 16.73
C VAL A 124 -24.16 -1.03 15.66
N LEU A 125 -24.14 -2.37 15.82
CA LEU A 125 -24.70 -3.37 14.91
C LEU A 125 -26.10 -3.84 15.35
N THR A 126 -26.98 -4.14 14.40
CA THR A 126 -28.26 -4.80 14.65
C THR A 126 -28.08 -6.29 14.94
N ASP A 127 -29.06 -6.94 15.55
CA ASP A 127 -28.97 -8.37 15.88
C ASP A 127 -28.80 -9.25 14.63
N SER A 128 -29.39 -8.86 13.49
CA SER A 128 -29.22 -9.58 12.22
C SER A 128 -27.81 -9.42 11.65
N GLU A 129 -27.21 -8.22 11.76
CA GLU A 129 -25.83 -7.95 11.35
C GLU A 129 -24.83 -8.71 12.24
N LYS A 130 -25.08 -8.75 13.56
CA LYS A 130 -24.26 -9.51 14.52
C LYS A 130 -24.27 -11.01 14.21
N ASN A 131 -25.45 -11.58 13.91
CA ASN A 131 -25.56 -12.98 13.53
C ASN A 131 -24.78 -13.28 12.23
N ARG A 132 -24.92 -12.41 11.22
CA ARG A 132 -24.17 -12.55 9.96
C ARG A 132 -22.65 -12.43 10.18
N LEU A 133 -22.22 -11.50 11.03
CA LEU A 133 -20.81 -11.35 11.38
C LEU A 133 -20.26 -12.59 12.10
N ALA A 134 -21.03 -13.16 13.03
CA ALA A 134 -20.68 -14.40 13.73
C ALA A 134 -20.56 -15.60 12.77
N GLU A 135 -21.47 -15.74 11.80
CA GLU A 135 -21.37 -16.77 10.77
C GLU A 135 -20.11 -16.60 9.89
N MET A 136 -19.79 -15.35 9.50
CA MET A 136 -18.58 -15.06 8.73
C MET A 136 -17.32 -15.39 9.54
N ARG A 137 -17.28 -15.01 10.82
CA ARG A 137 -16.19 -15.35 11.76
C ARG A 137 -16.02 -16.86 11.88
N ALA A 138 -17.12 -17.61 12.03
CA ALA A 138 -17.09 -19.07 12.14
C ALA A 138 -16.60 -19.76 10.85
N LYS A 139 -16.92 -19.22 9.68
CA LYS A 139 -16.50 -19.79 8.38
C LYS A 139 -15.05 -19.46 8.03
N LYS A 140 -14.61 -18.22 8.27
CA LYS A 140 -13.31 -17.73 7.81
C LYS A 140 -12.21 -17.80 8.87
N GLY A 141 -12.56 -17.89 10.16
CA GLY A 141 -11.62 -17.80 11.28
C GLY A 141 -11.14 -16.38 11.58
N TYR A 142 -11.02 -15.53 10.56
CA TYR A 142 -10.65 -14.12 10.68
C TYR A 142 -11.58 -13.24 9.86
N LEU A 143 -11.70 -11.97 10.27
CA LEU A 143 -12.51 -10.98 9.57
C LEU A 143 -11.63 -9.84 9.05
N TYR A 144 -11.97 -9.36 7.86
CA TYR A 144 -11.34 -8.19 7.25
C TYR A 144 -12.21 -6.95 7.40
N PHE A 145 -11.61 -5.76 7.34
CA PHE A 145 -12.36 -4.50 7.37
C PHE A 145 -13.43 -4.43 6.27
N ALA A 146 -13.14 -5.00 5.09
CA ALA A 146 -14.09 -5.11 3.99
C ALA A 146 -15.32 -5.96 4.31
N ASP A 147 -15.17 -7.04 5.08
CA ASP A 147 -16.30 -7.89 5.46
C ASP A 147 -17.29 -7.15 6.38
N ILE A 148 -16.77 -6.30 7.28
CA ILE A 148 -17.58 -5.50 8.19
C ILE A 148 -18.22 -4.32 7.45
N TYR A 149 -17.47 -3.64 6.59
CA TYR A 149 -17.97 -2.50 5.82
C TYR A 149 -19.14 -2.88 4.90
N ARG A 150 -19.07 -4.06 4.27
CA ARG A 150 -20.11 -4.63 3.40
C ARG A 150 -21.37 -5.13 4.13
N LEU A 151 -21.40 -5.11 5.46
CA LEU A 151 -22.64 -5.37 6.18
C LEU A 151 -23.69 -4.27 5.93
N ARG A 152 -23.25 -3.06 5.56
CA ARG A 152 -24.09 -1.86 5.45
C ARG A 152 -24.02 -1.13 4.11
N HIS A 153 -23.24 -1.65 3.17
CA HIS A 153 -23.00 -1.10 1.83
C HIS A 153 -23.13 -2.23 0.83
#